data_AF-A0A2K3N1H9-F1
#
_entry.id   AF-A0A2K3N1H9-F1
#
_cell.length_a   1.000
_cell.length_b   1.000
_cell.length_c   1.000
_cell.angle_alpha   90.00
_cell.angle_beta   90.00
_cell.angle_gamma   90.00
#
_symmetry.space_group_name_H-M   'P 1'
#
loop_
_entity.id
_entity.type
_entity.pdbx_description
1 polymer ?
#
loop_
_entity_poly.entity_id
_entity_poly.type
_entity_poly.pdbx_seq_one_letter_code
_entity_poly.pdbx_strand_id
1 'polypeptide(L)'
;APEIGLLAPDLVAYLDISPDKAAERGGYGDERYEKLEFQKKVAEHYKVLHDASWKVVDACQTIEDVEKQLQEIVLSCVTECQKGKALSSLWST
;
A
#
# COMPACT_ATOMS: atom_id res chain seq x y z
N ALA A 1 16.52 7.73 -12.14
CA ALA A 1 15.26 8.33 -11.69
C ALA A 1 15.52 9.08 -10.39
N PRO A 2 14.83 10.19 -10.09
CA PRO A 2 15.09 11.02 -8.89
C PRO A 2 14.78 10.32 -7.57
N GLU A 3 14.09 9.18 -7.60
CA GLU A 3 13.64 8.43 -6.42
C GLU A 3 14.65 7.37 -5.95
N ILE A 4 15.61 7.01 -6.80
CA ILE A 4 16.65 6.01 -6.49
C ILE A 4 17.55 6.57 -5.40
N GLY A 5 17.71 5.81 -4.31
CA GLY A 5 18.57 6.21 -3.19
C GLY A 5 17.88 7.05 -2.11
N LEU A 6 16.57 7.30 -2.22
CA LEU A 6 15.79 7.85 -1.09
C LEU A 6 15.78 6.87 0.08
N LEU A 7 15.30 7.27 1.26
CA LEU A 7 15.08 6.31 2.35
C LEU A 7 13.95 5.35 1.98
N ALA A 8 14.21 4.04 2.06
CA ALA A 8 13.17 3.06 1.86
C ALA A 8 12.23 3.00 3.08
N PRO A 9 10.93 2.77 2.86
CA PRO A 9 10.01 2.52 3.96
C PRO A 9 10.36 1.22 4.68
N ASP A 10 10.17 1.20 6.00
CA ASP A 10 10.30 -0.04 6.79
C ASP A 10 9.18 -1.04 6.51
N LEU A 11 8.03 -0.54 6.05
CA LEU A 11 6.80 -1.26 5.75
C LEU A 11 5.98 -0.46 4.73
N VAL A 12 5.42 -1.15 3.73
CA VAL A 12 4.36 -0.62 2.86
C VAL A 12 3.08 -1.41 3.12
N ALA A 13 2.06 -0.78 3.69
CA ALA A 13 0.74 -1.40 3.82
C ALA A 13 -0.09 -1.11 2.57
N TYR A 14 -0.31 -2.14 1.74
CA TYR A 14 -1.09 -2.02 0.52
C TYR A 14 -2.53 -2.48 0.76
N LEU A 15 -3.46 -1.55 0.69
CA LEU A 15 -4.89 -1.81 0.84
C LEU A 15 -5.46 -2.28 -0.50
N ASP A 16 -5.59 -3.59 -0.65
CA ASP A 16 -6.08 -4.20 -1.89
C ASP A 16 -7.61 -4.14 -1.95
N ILE A 17 -8.12 -3.47 -2.97
CA ILE A 17 -9.54 -3.41 -3.28
C ILE A 17 -9.70 -3.43 -4.79
N SER A 18 -10.67 -4.20 -5.29
CA SER A 18 -10.97 -4.20 -6.71
C SER A 18 -11.49 -2.82 -7.14
N PRO A 19 -11.10 -2.30 -8.31
CA PRO A 19 -11.63 -1.04 -8.82
C PRO A 19 -13.17 -1.00 -8.88
N ASP A 20 -13.81 -2.14 -9.14
CA ASP A 20 -15.27 -2.27 -9.16
C ASP A 20 -15.89 -2.06 -7.76
N LYS A 21 -15.30 -2.63 -6.70
CA LYS A 21 -15.75 -2.39 -5.31
C LYS A 21 -15.41 -1.00 -4.80
N ALA A 22 -14.27 -0.45 -5.24
CA ALA A 22 -13.90 0.93 -4.91
C ALA A 22 -14.90 1.93 -5.52
N ALA A 23 -15.41 1.64 -6.71
CA ALA A 23 -16.44 2.47 -7.37
C ALA A 23 -17.81 2.45 -6.68
N GLU A 24 -18.10 1.44 -5.87
CA GLU A 24 -19.32 1.40 -5.03
C GLU A 24 -19.22 2.36 -3.84
N ARG A 25 -18.01 2.77 -3.46
CA ARG A 25 -17.80 3.80 -2.42
C ARG A 25 -18.17 5.15 -3.04
N GLY A 26 -19.06 5.88 -2.36
CA GLY A 26 -19.59 7.15 -2.88
C GLY A 26 -18.49 8.16 -3.22
N GLY A 27 -18.71 8.95 -4.28
CA GLY A 27 -17.75 9.96 -4.77
C GLY A 27 -16.83 9.48 -5.89
N TYR A 28 -16.92 8.21 -6.30
CA TYR A 28 -16.10 7.71 -7.41
C TYR A 28 -16.43 8.40 -8.74
N GLY A 29 -15.43 9.07 -9.32
CA GLY A 29 -15.50 9.71 -10.63
C GLY A 29 -15.40 11.23 -10.58
N ASP A 30 -15.32 11.82 -9.38
CA ASP A 30 -15.19 13.25 -9.17
C ASP A 30 -13.73 13.70 -9.36
N GLU A 31 -12.75 12.82 -9.14
CA GLU A 31 -11.33 13.10 -9.36
C GLU A 31 -10.80 12.63 -10.73
N ARG A 32 -9.74 13.30 -11.21
CA ARG A 32 -9.16 13.08 -12.55
C ARG A 32 -8.82 11.62 -12.88
N TYR A 33 -8.40 10.84 -11.88
CA TYR A 33 -7.93 9.47 -12.04
C TYR A 33 -8.94 8.41 -11.60
N GLU A 34 -10.15 8.80 -11.17
CA GLU A 34 -11.23 7.88 -10.79
C GLU A 34 -11.98 7.37 -12.02
N LYS A 35 -11.23 6.75 -12.93
CA LYS A 35 -11.75 6.09 -14.12
C LYS A 35 -11.42 4.61 -14.03
N LEU A 36 -12.42 3.75 -14.18
CA LEU A 36 -12.28 2.30 -13.98
C LEU A 36 -11.14 1.70 -14.82
N GLU A 37 -11.05 2.07 -16.10
CA GLU A 37 -10.00 1.59 -17.00
C GLU A 37 -8.60 2.06 -16.57
N PHE A 38 -8.49 3.27 -16.02
CA PHE A 38 -7.23 3.81 -15.52
C PHE A 38 -6.82 3.12 -14.21
N GLN A 39 -7.75 2.96 -13.28
CA GLN A 39 -7.53 2.28 -12.00
C GLN A 39 -7.14 0.80 -12.21
N LYS A 40 -7.72 0.12 -13.20
CA LYS A 40 -7.29 -1.23 -13.60
C LYS A 40 -5.81 -1.25 -14.03
N LYS A 41 -5.37 -0.28 -14.85
CA LYS A 41 -3.95 -0.17 -15.23
C LYS A 41 -3.05 0.14 -14.03
N VAL A 42 -3.49 1.03 -13.14
CA VAL A 42 -2.75 1.38 -11.92
C VAL A 42 -2.56 0.15 -11.02
N ALA A 43 -3.61 -0.64 -10.81
CA ALA A 43 -3.54 -1.89 -10.03
C ALA A 43 -2.52 -2.88 -10.61
N GLU A 44 -2.46 -3.02 -11.94
CA GLU A 44 -1.45 -3.88 -12.59
C GLU A 44 -0.02 -3.38 -12.37
N HIS A 45 0.21 -2.06 -12.39
CA HIS A 45 1.55 -1.50 -12.12
C HIS A 45 1.95 -1.65 -10.65
N TYR A 46 0.99 -1.54 -9.71
CA TYR A 46 1.26 -1.81 -8.30
C TYR A 46 1.72 -3.25 -8.05
N LYS A 47 1.20 -4.23 -8.78
CA LYS A 47 1.69 -5.62 -8.72
C LYS A 47 3.14 -5.76 -9.17
N VAL A 48 3.59 -4.93 -10.11
CA VAL A 48 4.99 -4.92 -10.58
C VAL A 48 5.91 -4.23 -9.57
N LEU A 49 5.42 -3.20 -8.87
CA LEU A 49 6.17 -2.46 -7.85
C LEU A 49 6.24 -3.18 -6.49
N HIS A 50 5.41 -4.21 -6.30
CA HIS A 50 5.35 -4.97 -5.07
C HIS A 50 6.69 -5.65 -4.76
N ASP A 51 7.23 -5.40 -3.57
CA ASP A 51 8.44 -6.04 -3.06
C ASP A 51 8.20 -6.74 -1.70
N ALA A 52 9.26 -7.29 -1.10
CA ALA A 52 9.15 -8.04 0.15
C ALA A 52 8.73 -7.19 1.37
N SER A 53 8.83 -5.87 1.31
CA SER A 53 8.40 -4.95 2.37
C SER A 53 6.89 -4.69 2.39
N TRP A 54 6.17 -5.14 1.34
CA TRP A 54 4.74 -4.90 1.21
C TRP A 54 3.94 -5.91 2.04
N LYS A 55 2.95 -5.38 2.75
CA LYS A 55 1.92 -6.16 3.44
C LYS A 55 0.59 -5.84 2.79
N VAL A 56 0.06 -6.81 2.06
CA VAL A 56 -1.23 -6.70 1.39
C VAL A 56 -2.33 -6.94 2.43
N VAL A 57 -3.27 -6.00 2.53
CA VAL A 57 -4.43 -6.05 3.42
C VAL A 57 -5.67 -5.99 2.55
N ASP A 58 -6.56 -6.97 2.67
CA ASP A 58 -7.82 -6.99 1.93
C ASP A 58 -8.75 -5.90 2.48
N ALA A 59 -8.89 -4.82 1.71
CA ALA A 59 -9.70 -3.68 2.04
C ALA A 59 -11.18 -3.85 1.64
N CYS A 60 -11.61 -5.05 1.24
CA CYS A 60 -13.01 -5.41 1.07
C CYS A 60 -13.72 -5.79 2.38
N GLN A 61 -12.97 -5.98 3.46
CA GLN A 61 -13.49 -6.30 4.79
C GLN A 61 -14.15 -5.05 5.43
N THR A 62 -14.67 -5.22 6.65
CA THR A 62 -15.20 -4.11 7.45
C THR A 62 -14.08 -3.14 7.83
N ILE A 63 -14.44 -1.89 8.14
CA ILE A 63 -13.45 -0.88 8.54
C ILE A 63 -12.71 -1.36 9.80
N GLU A 64 -13.44 -1.94 10.74
CA GLU A 64 -12.92 -2.44 12.02
C GLU A 64 -11.91 -3.59 11.82
N ASP A 65 -12.21 -4.52 10.91
CA ASP A 65 -11.31 -5.65 10.62
C ASP A 65 -10.03 -5.18 9.91
N VAL A 66 -10.15 -4.23 8.98
CA VAL A 66 -9.00 -3.63 8.28
C VAL A 66 -8.15 -2.81 9.24
N GLU A 67 -8.77 -1.99 10.09
CA GLU A 67 -8.08 -1.19 11.11
C GLU A 67 -7.29 -2.09 12.06
N LYS A 68 -7.91 -3.16 12.57
CA LYS A 68 -7.24 -4.10 13.47
C LYS A 68 -6.03 -4.76 12.81
N GLN A 69 -6.16 -5.22 11.56
CA GLN A 69 -5.05 -5.81 10.81
C GLN A 69 -3.91 -4.81 10.61
N LEU A 70 -4.23 -3.56 10.21
CA LEU A 70 -3.24 -2.50 10.06
C LEU A 70 -2.52 -2.21 11.38
N GLN A 71 -3.26 -2.13 12.49
CA GLN A 71 -2.69 -1.87 13.81
C GLN A 71 -1.68 -2.96 14.20
N GLU A 72 -2.02 -4.24 14.01
CA GLU A 72 -1.13 -5.36 14.30
C GLU A 72 0.14 -5.31 13.45
N ILE A 73 -0.01 -5.09 12.13
CA ILE A 73 1.12 -5.00 11.19
C ILE A 73 2.05 -3.84 11.55
N VAL A 74 1.50 -2.65 11.82
CA VAL A 74 2.28 -1.45 12.13
C VAL A 74 2.98 -1.58 13.48
N LEU A 75 2.29 -2.07 14.52
CA LEU A 75 2.91 -2.26 15.84
C LEU A 75 4.07 -3.26 15.79
N SER A 76 3.93 -4.32 15.00
CA SER A 76 5.01 -5.28 14.76
C SER A 76 6.22 -4.59 14.12
N CYS A 77 6.01 -3.84 13.05
CA CYS A 77 7.07 -3.11 12.35
C CYS A 77 7.78 -2.09 13.26
N VAL A 78 7.03 -1.28 14.01
CA VAL A 78 7.59 -0.30 14.95
C VAL A 78 8.44 -0.98 16.02
N THR A 79 7.98 -2.11 16.56
CA THR A 79 8.72 -2.88 17.56
C THR A 79 10.04 -3.42 17.01
N GLU A 80 10.07 -3.86 15.74
CA GLU A 80 11.31 -4.27 15.07
C GLU A 80 12.26 -3.09 14.84
N CYS A 81 11.73 -1.94 14.42
CA CYS A 81 12.53 -0.73 14.21
C CYS A 81 13.18 -0.25 15.51
N GLN A 82 12.45 -0.30 16.64
CA GLN A 82 12.97 0.04 17.97
C GLN A 82 14.13 -0.85 18.41
N LYS A 83 14.27 -2.07 17.87
CA LYS A 83 15.40 -2.98 18.14
C LYS A 83 16.67 -2.60 17.36
N GLY A 84 16.66 -1.50 16.61
CA GLY A 84 17.82 -1.00 15.87
C GLY A 84 17.92 -1.54 14.45
N LYS A 85 16.79 -1.78 13.79
CA LYS A 85 16.75 -2.11 12.36
C LYS A 85 17.44 -0.98 11.57
N ALA A 86 18.37 -1.35 10.68
CA ALA A 86 19.08 -0.38 9.86
C ALA A 86 18.17 0.16 8.74
N LEU A 87 18.29 1.45 8.45
CA LEU A 87 17.63 2.08 7.30
C LEU A 87 18.20 1.52 5.99
N SER A 88 17.33 1.35 5.01
CA SER A 88 17.70 0.97 3.64
C SER A 88 17.42 2.10 2.65
N SER A 89 18.00 2.00 1.46
CA SER A 89 17.73 2.89 0.35
C SER A 89 16.59 2.35 -0.53
N LEU A 90 15.67 3.23 -0.92
CA LEU A 90 14.59 2.97 -1.86
C LEU A 90 15.19 2.73 -3.25
N TRP A 91 14.99 1.52 -3.75
CA TRP A 91 15.50 1.00 -5.03
C TRP A 91 17.03 1.08 -5.12
N SER A 92 17.67 -0.07 -5.17
CA SER A 92 19.13 -0.15 -5.36
C SER A 92 19.48 0.01 -6.83
N THR A 93 20.58 0.72 -7.10
CA THR A 93 21.29 0.68 -8.38
C THR A 93 21.99 -0.66 -8.60
#